data_AF-A0A967HHL6-F1
#
_entry.id   AF-A0A967HHL6-F1
#
_cell.length_a   1.000
_cell.length_b   1.000
_cell.length_c   1.000
_cell.angle_alpha   90.00
_cell.angle_beta   90.00
_cell.angle_gamma   90.00
#
_symmetry.space_group_name_H-M   'P 1'
#
loop_
_entity.id
_entity.type
_entity.pdbx_description
1 polymer ?
#
loop_
_entity_poly.entity_id
_entity_poly.type
_entity_poly.pdbx_seq_one_letter_code
_entity_poly.pdbx_strand_id
1 'polypeptide(L)'
;VGPGDHPEPRPGVDASRVLPADEVLPHVADLYDRIREIPDVVDGVRCNCGCADVPGMYSLLSCYEESGMAQHCEVCQGEGRLVTRLHEEGRSLDAIRAEIDRRFG
;
A
#
# COMPACT_ATOMS: atom_id res chain seq x y z
N VAL A 1 11.92 14.52 -6.12
CA VAL A 1 11.66 13.09 -6.37
C VAL A 1 10.43 13.01 -7.26
N GLY A 2 10.56 12.35 -8.41
CA GLY A 2 9.57 12.36 -9.49
C GLY A 2 8.60 11.17 -9.40
N PRO A 3 7.65 11.04 -10.34
CA PRO A 3 6.94 9.77 -10.56
C PRO A 3 7.97 8.67 -10.85
N GLY A 4 7.83 7.49 -10.23
CA GLY A 4 8.72 6.34 -10.44
C GLY A 4 9.69 5.98 -9.30
N ASP A 5 9.76 6.72 -8.19
CA ASP A 5 10.62 6.35 -7.04
C ASP A 5 9.93 5.33 -6.11
N HIS A 6 9.48 4.20 -6.66
CA HIS A 6 8.95 3.09 -5.87
C HIS A 6 10.07 2.36 -5.13
N PRO A 7 9.91 2.03 -3.83
CA PRO A 7 10.90 1.27 -3.08
C PRO A 7 10.89 -0.21 -3.48
N GLU A 8 12.01 -0.89 -3.29
CA GLU A 8 12.06 -2.35 -3.28
C GLU A 8 11.36 -2.89 -2.02
N PRO A 9 10.61 -4.00 -2.11
CA PRO A 9 10.06 -4.65 -0.93
C PRO A 9 11.16 -4.96 0.10
N ARG A 10 10.92 -4.62 1.37
CA ARG A 10 11.85 -4.90 2.47
C ARG A 10 12.08 -6.42 2.57
N PRO A 11 13.33 -6.89 2.75
CA PRO A 11 13.59 -8.31 2.92
C PRO A 11 12.83 -8.91 4.10
N GLY A 12 12.06 -9.97 3.84
CA GLY A 12 11.28 -10.68 4.87
C GLY A 12 10.08 -9.90 5.40
N VAL A 13 9.62 -8.86 4.70
CA VAL A 13 8.38 -8.15 5.04
C VAL A 13 7.19 -9.11 5.04
N ASP A 14 6.33 -8.97 6.04
CA ASP A 14 5.11 -9.75 6.20
C ASP A 14 3.98 -8.86 6.74
N ALA A 15 2.83 -9.49 6.99
CA ALA A 15 1.63 -8.81 7.48
C ALA A 15 1.61 -8.60 9.01
N SER A 16 2.66 -8.97 9.76
CA SER A 16 2.65 -8.92 11.23
C SER A 16 2.45 -7.52 11.79
N ARG A 17 2.84 -6.48 11.04
CA ARG A 17 2.71 -5.07 11.43
C ARG A 17 1.47 -4.37 10.86
N VAL A 18 0.79 -5.00 9.90
CA VAL A 18 -0.45 -4.48 9.34
C VAL A 18 -1.54 -4.58 10.41
N LEU A 19 -2.34 -3.53 10.61
CA LEU A 19 -3.42 -3.59 11.59
C LEU A 19 -4.44 -4.69 11.20
N PRO A 20 -4.98 -5.45 12.16
CA PRO A 20 -5.99 -6.45 11.85
C PRO A 20 -7.35 -5.81 11.55
N ALA A 21 -8.18 -6.48 10.76
CA ALA A 21 -9.45 -5.94 10.27
C ALA A 21 -10.46 -5.58 11.38
N ASP A 22 -10.38 -6.23 12.54
CA ASP A 22 -11.22 -5.96 13.71
C ASP A 22 -10.75 -4.78 14.57
N GLU A 23 -9.56 -4.23 14.29
CA GLU A 23 -9.01 -3.04 14.95
C GLU A 23 -9.06 -1.76 14.08
N VAL A 24 -9.66 -1.83 12.89
CA VAL A 24 -9.77 -0.69 11.96
C VAL A 24 -11.22 -0.29 11.70
N LEU A 25 -11.42 0.86 11.05
CA LEU A 25 -12.76 1.32 10.68
C LEU A 25 -13.49 0.28 9.78
N PRO A 26 -14.78 -0.03 10.03
CA PRO A 26 -15.46 -1.13 9.34
C PRO A 26 -15.45 -1.05 7.81
N HIS A 27 -15.46 0.16 7.24
CA HIS A 27 -15.49 0.35 5.78
C HIS A 27 -14.16 0.07 5.07
N VAL A 28 -13.06 -0.06 5.82
CA VAL A 28 -11.73 -0.43 5.28
C VAL A 28 -11.28 -1.82 5.72
N ALA A 29 -12.03 -2.51 6.59
CA ALA A 29 -11.67 -3.83 7.13
C ALA A 29 -11.28 -4.83 6.03
N ASP A 30 -12.14 -5.01 5.02
CA ASP A 30 -11.88 -5.90 3.88
C ASP A 30 -10.61 -5.51 3.09
N LEU A 31 -10.30 -4.22 3.02
CA LEU A 31 -9.09 -3.76 2.35
C LEU A 31 -7.85 -4.11 3.16
N TYR A 32 -7.89 -3.98 4.49
CA TYR A 32 -6.79 -4.38 5.35
C TYR A 32 -6.52 -5.88 5.23
N ASP A 33 -7.55 -6.73 5.21
CA ASP A 33 -7.37 -8.17 4.99
C ASP A 33 -6.69 -8.47 3.66
N ARG A 34 -7.12 -7.86 2.56
CA ARG A 34 -6.48 -8.03 1.25
C ARG A 34 -5.04 -7.54 1.21
N ILE A 35 -4.70 -6.48 1.95
CA ILE A 35 -3.31 -6.00 2.06
C ILE A 35 -2.44 -7.01 2.82
N ARG A 36 -2.99 -7.66 3.87
CA ARG A 36 -2.28 -8.70 4.63
C ARG A 36 -1.95 -9.93 3.81
N GLU A 37 -2.65 -10.19 2.70
CA GLU A 37 -2.36 -11.30 1.79
C GLU A 37 -1.14 -11.05 0.89
N ILE A 38 -0.79 -9.78 0.64
CA ILE A 38 0.25 -9.39 -0.33
C ILE A 38 1.21 -8.30 0.20
N PRO A 39 1.75 -8.44 1.43
CA PRO A 39 2.52 -7.38 2.08
C PRO A 39 3.77 -6.99 1.28
N ASP A 40 4.45 -7.94 0.66
CA ASP A 40 5.64 -7.70 -0.17
C ASP A 40 5.32 -6.86 -1.42
N VAL A 41 4.20 -7.12 -2.08
CA VAL A 41 3.77 -6.36 -3.26
C VAL A 41 3.43 -4.92 -2.87
N VAL A 42 2.69 -4.74 -1.78
CA VAL A 42 2.28 -3.42 -1.29
C VAL A 42 3.48 -2.64 -0.75
N ASP A 43 4.45 -3.32 -0.13
CA ASP A 43 5.68 -2.70 0.35
C ASP A 43 6.59 -2.22 -0.79
N GLY A 44 6.45 -2.81 -1.98
CA GLY A 44 7.12 -2.38 -3.20
C GLY A 44 6.49 -1.15 -3.88
N VAL A 45 5.48 -0.53 -3.27
CA VAL A 45 4.73 0.59 -3.84
C VAL A 45 4.94 1.86 -3.03
N ARG A 46 5.34 2.98 -3.65
CA ARG A 46 5.33 4.30 -3.04
C ARG A 46 3.90 4.84 -3.08
N CYS A 47 3.45 5.42 -1.96
CA CYS A 47 2.16 6.08 -1.89
C CYS A 47 2.23 7.51 -2.41
N ASN A 48 1.28 7.94 -3.25
CA ASN A 48 1.24 9.28 -3.84
C ASN A 48 0.35 10.27 -3.06
N CYS A 49 -0.02 9.97 -1.81
CA CYS A 49 -0.82 10.87 -0.98
C CYS A 49 -0.06 12.13 -0.49
N GLY A 50 1.26 12.20 -0.72
CA GLY A 50 2.12 13.30 -0.29
C GLY A 50 2.85 13.07 1.05
N CYS A 51 2.53 12.00 1.78
CA CYS A 51 3.23 11.64 3.02
C CYS A 51 4.51 10.81 2.81
N ALA A 52 4.87 10.46 1.57
CA ALA A 52 6.04 9.62 1.27
C ALA A 52 7.38 10.18 1.78
N ASP A 53 7.49 11.48 1.98
CA ASP A 53 8.70 12.13 2.52
C ASP A 53 8.70 12.22 4.06
N VAL A 54 7.63 11.76 4.73
CA VAL A 54 7.52 11.76 6.19
C VAL A 54 8.33 10.58 6.76
N PRO A 55 9.20 10.80 7.78
CA PRO A 55 9.93 9.71 8.42
C PRO A 55 8.99 8.60 8.91
N GLY A 56 9.27 7.36 8.49
CA GLY A 56 8.46 6.18 8.79
C GLY A 56 7.45 5.78 7.71
N MET A 57 7.21 6.64 6.70
CA MET A 57 6.35 6.31 5.54
C MET A 57 7.20 5.76 4.39
N TYR A 58 7.76 4.57 4.57
CA TYR A 58 8.65 3.94 3.60
C TYR A 58 7.93 3.58 2.29
N SER A 59 6.76 2.98 2.40
CA SER A 59 5.96 2.45 1.30
C SER A 59 4.47 2.66 1.57
N LEU A 60 3.62 2.26 0.63
CA LEU A 60 2.18 2.18 0.82
C LEU A 60 1.82 1.26 1.99
N LEU A 61 2.60 0.20 2.23
CA LEU A 61 2.36 -0.71 3.36
C LEU A 61 2.44 0.03 4.69
N SER A 62 3.34 1.01 4.84
CA SER A 62 3.47 1.82 6.06
C SER A 62 2.16 2.53 6.46
N CYS A 63 1.28 2.85 5.49
CA CYS A 63 -0.04 3.43 5.78
C CYS A 63 -1.04 2.43 6.40
N TYR A 64 -0.82 1.13 6.18
CA TYR A 64 -1.63 0.03 6.70
C TYR A 64 -1.04 -0.58 7.99
N GLU A 65 0.19 -0.23 8.33
CA GLU A 65 0.83 -0.63 9.60
C GLU A 65 0.33 0.24 10.77
N GLU A 66 1.08 0.26 11.88
CA GLU A 66 0.82 1.00 13.12
C GLU A 66 0.43 2.48 12.92
N SER A 67 0.81 3.11 11.81
CA SER A 67 0.41 4.48 11.52
C SER A 67 -1.10 4.64 11.34
N GLY A 68 -1.79 3.59 10.90
CA GLY A 68 -3.24 3.59 10.65
C GLY A 68 -3.71 4.62 9.62
N MET A 69 -2.82 5.24 8.84
CA MET A 69 -3.16 6.34 7.95
C MET A 69 -4.17 5.95 6.87
N ALA A 70 -4.13 4.70 6.39
CA ALA A 70 -5.06 4.20 5.37
C ALA A 70 -6.51 4.12 5.88
N GLN A 71 -6.76 4.16 7.18
CA GLN A 71 -8.12 4.29 7.72
C GLN A 71 -8.78 5.62 7.34
N HIS A 72 -7.98 6.66 7.08
CA HIS A 72 -8.48 8.02 6.89
C HIS A 72 -8.10 8.65 5.55
N CYS A 73 -7.06 8.16 4.87
CA CYS A 73 -6.61 8.72 3.60
C CYS A 73 -7.23 7.97 2.41
N GLU A 74 -8.12 8.64 1.67
CA GLU A 74 -8.77 8.07 0.49
C GLU A 74 -7.78 7.68 -0.63
N VAL A 75 -6.64 8.39 -0.73
CA VAL A 75 -5.57 8.06 -1.70
C VAL A 75 -4.91 6.74 -1.33
N CYS A 76 -4.48 6.57 -0.07
CA CYS A 76 -3.90 5.30 0.40
C CYS A 76 -4.87 4.14 0.16
N GLN A 77 -6.16 4.32 0.47
CA GLN A 77 -7.18 3.31 0.22
C GLN A 77 -7.38 3.03 -1.27
N GLY A 78 -7.36 4.06 -2.11
CA GLY A 78 -7.49 3.95 -3.56
C GLY A 78 -6.34 3.17 -4.19
N GLU A 79 -5.10 3.49 -3.79
CA GLU A 79 -3.89 2.79 -4.21
C GLU A 79 -3.91 1.34 -3.73
N GLY A 80 -4.21 1.07 -2.46
CA GLY A 80 -4.30 -0.29 -1.94
C GLY A 80 -5.37 -1.14 -2.65
N ARG A 81 -6.55 -0.56 -2.95
CA ARG A 81 -7.58 -1.24 -3.76
C ARG A 81 -7.09 -1.55 -5.18
N LEU A 82 -6.30 -0.67 -5.77
CA LEU A 82 -5.75 -0.89 -7.11
C LEU A 82 -4.64 -1.95 -7.09
N VAL A 83 -3.70 -1.88 -6.15
CA VAL A 83 -2.61 -2.85 -5.99
C VAL A 83 -3.17 -4.25 -5.80
N THR A 84 -4.10 -4.42 -4.86
CA THR A 84 -4.75 -5.72 -4.57
C THR A 84 -5.45 -6.28 -5.81
N ARG A 85 -6.23 -5.46 -6.52
CA ARG A 85 -6.89 -5.88 -7.77
C ARG A 85 -5.90 -6.31 -8.86
N LEU A 86 -4.85 -5.51 -9.09
CA LEU A 86 -3.87 -5.82 -10.14
C LEU A 86 -3.04 -7.07 -9.79
N HIS A 87 -2.77 -7.29 -8.50
CA HIS A 87 -2.12 -8.52 -8.06
C HIS A 87 -3.01 -9.75 -8.30
N GLU A 88 -4.32 -9.67 -7.97
CA GLU A 88 -5.29 -10.74 -8.28
C GLU A 88 -5.38 -11.03 -9.79
N GLU A 89 -5.17 -10.02 -10.64
CA GLU A 89 -5.06 -10.17 -12.10
C GLU A 89 -3.72 -10.79 -12.57
N GLY A 90 -2.79 -11.10 -11.66
CA GLY A 90 -1.49 -11.69 -11.96
C GLY A 90 -0.46 -10.72 -12.54
N ARG A 91 -0.64 -9.41 -12.33
CA ARG A 91 0.29 -8.39 -12.85
C ARG A 91 1.60 -8.40 -12.08
N SER A 92 2.71 -8.16 -12.78
CA SER A 92 4.02 -8.00 -12.14
C SER A 92 4.09 -6.71 -11.30
N LEU A 93 4.98 -6.68 -10.32
CA LEU A 93 5.20 -5.50 -9.47
C LEU A 93 5.50 -4.24 -10.30
N ASP A 94 6.35 -4.33 -11.33
CA ASP A 94 6.63 -3.18 -12.20
C ASP A 94 5.40 -2.67 -12.96
N ALA A 95 4.52 -3.58 -13.39
CA ALA A 95 3.28 -3.21 -14.03
C ALA A 95 2.28 -2.58 -13.05
N ILE A 96 2.29 -3.01 -11.79
CA ILE A 96 1.50 -2.42 -10.71
C ILE A 96 2.01 -1.01 -10.41
N ARG A 97 3.32 -0.85 -10.21
CA ARG A 97 3.99 0.44 -9.97
C ARG A 97 3.65 1.47 -11.05
N ALA A 98 3.83 1.09 -12.32
CA ALA A 98 3.52 1.96 -13.45
C ALA A 98 2.03 2.39 -13.50
N GLU A 99 1.11 1.50 -13.12
CA GLU A 99 -0.32 1.79 -13.10
C GLU A 99 -0.74 2.67 -11.91
N ILE A 100 -0.05 2.53 -10.76
CA ILE A 100 -0.20 3.43 -9.62
C ILE A 100 0.25 4.83 -10.01
N ASP A 101 1.46 4.99 -10.52
CA ASP A 101 1.97 6.29 -10.99
C ASP A 101 1.06 6.91 -12.05
N ARG A 102 0.57 6.12 -13.01
CA ARG A 102 -0.34 6.61 -14.06
C ARG A 102 -1.64 7.18 -13.51
N ARG A 103 -2.13 6.66 -12.38
CA ARG A 103 -3.44 7.03 -11.81
C ARG A 103 -3.35 8.07 -10.69
N PHE A 104 -2.26 8.06 -9.92
CA PHE A 104 -2.13 8.84 -8.70
C PHE A 104 -0.91 9.79 -8.67
N GLY A 105 0.04 9.64 -9.61
CA GLY A 105 1.25 10.46 -9.72
C GLY A 105 1.09 11.75 -10.53
#